data_AF-A0A8J7M2P0-F1
#
_entry.id   AF-A0A8J7M2P0-F1
#
_cell.length_a   1.000
_cell.length_b   1.000
_cell.length_c   1.000
_cell.angle_alpha   90.00
_cell.angle_beta   90.00
_cell.angle_gamma   90.00
#
_symmetry.space_group_name_H-M   'P 1'
#
loop_
_entity.id
_entity.type
_entity.pdbx_description
1 polymer ?
#
loop_
_entity_poly.entity_id
_entity_poly.type
_entity_poly.pdbx_seq_one_letter_code
_entity_poly.pdbx_strand_id
1 'polypeptide(L)'
;MASALSLDQVGKIGEEMGAAFLATLKKQAPDIESYAKGEGVKMAQCLATITSLFAAGTIQEEEAKLQLDIQKQAARAVLLTVEGLGALAVEAAINAALGVAKDAVNTALGIVLI
;
A
#
# COMPACT_ATOMS: atom_id res chain seq x y z
N MET A 1 15.14 33.46 19.50
CA MET A 1 16.38 33.02 18.83
C MET A 1 16.24 31.54 18.56
N ALA A 2 16.58 31.09 17.35
CA ALA A 2 16.57 29.67 17.04
C ALA A 2 17.57 28.93 17.96
N SER A 3 17.17 27.77 18.48
CA SER A 3 18.00 26.91 19.32
C SER A 3 18.06 25.51 18.71
N ALA A 4 19.24 24.91 18.66
CA ALA A 4 19.39 23.54 18.19
C ALA A 4 18.66 22.56 19.14
N LEU A 5 18.03 21.53 18.57
CA LEU A 5 17.52 20.39 19.34
C LEU A 5 18.69 19.64 19.99
N SER A 6 18.52 19.21 21.24
CA SER A 6 19.50 18.36 21.92
C SER A 6 19.52 16.95 21.32
N LEU A 7 20.62 16.21 21.53
CA LEU A 7 20.73 14.82 21.07
C LEU A 7 19.62 13.93 21.65
N ASP A 8 19.25 14.13 22.91
CA ASP A 8 18.16 13.40 23.55
C ASP A 8 16.80 13.71 22.90
N GLN A 9 16.56 14.98 22.55
CA GLN A 9 15.33 15.38 21.84
C GLN A 9 15.27 14.78 20.45
N VAL A 10 16.40 14.78 19.71
CA VAL A 10 16.49 14.15 18.39
C VAL A 10 16.20 12.66 18.48
N GLY A 11 16.80 11.95 19.44
CA GLY A 11 16.56 10.52 19.65
C GLY A 11 15.09 10.22 19.91
N LYS A 12 14.48 10.94 20.87
CA LYS A 12 13.06 10.78 21.21
C LYS A 12 12.12 11.07 20.03
N ILE A 13 12.33 12.17 19.32
CA ILE A 13 11.51 12.53 18.14
C ILE A 13 11.64 11.45 17.07
N GLY A 14 12.86 10.94 16.84
CA GLY A 14 13.09 9.85 15.89
C GLY A 14 12.30 8.58 16.23
N GLU A 15 12.27 8.19 17.50
CA GLU A 15 11.48 7.05 17.98
C GLU A 15 9.97 7.27 17.78
N GLU A 16 9.46 8.45 18.16
CA GLU A 16 8.04 8.77 18.04
C GLU A 16 7.59 8.88 16.57
N MET A 17 8.42 9.48 15.69
CA MET A 17 8.20 9.49 14.25
C MET A 17 8.23 8.07 13.66
N GLY A 18 9.20 7.24 14.08
CA GLY A 18 9.27 5.83 13.70
C GLY A 18 8.01 5.06 14.06
N ALA A 19 7.49 5.27 15.27
CA ALA A 19 6.24 4.69 15.71
C ALA A 19 5.04 5.18 14.89
N ALA A 20 4.98 6.48 14.56
CA ALA A 20 3.94 7.06 13.73
C ALA A 20 3.93 6.50 12.30
N PHE A 21 5.11 6.28 11.69
CA PHE A 21 5.23 5.58 10.40
C PHE A 21 4.60 4.19 10.49
N LEU A 22 5.06 3.38 11.45
CA LEU A 22 4.63 1.99 11.60
C LEU A 22 3.12 1.88 11.88
N ALA A 23 2.58 2.74 12.74
CA ALA A 23 1.16 2.75 13.04
C ALA A 23 0.31 3.04 11.79
N THR A 24 0.73 4.02 10.99
CA THR A 24 0.01 4.41 9.77
C THR A 24 0.07 3.34 8.70
N LEU A 25 1.25 2.75 8.47
CA LEU A 25 1.42 1.66 7.49
C LEU A 25 0.61 0.42 7.89
N LYS A 26 0.65 0.03 9.17
CA LYS A 26 -0.14 -1.12 9.69
C LYS A 26 -1.64 -0.92 9.53
N LYS A 27 -2.13 0.32 9.65
CA LYS A 27 -3.55 0.62 9.47
C LYS A 27 -4.04 0.35 8.04
N GLN A 28 -3.17 0.54 7.04
CA GLN A 28 -3.53 0.38 5.62
C GLN A 28 -3.21 -1.02 5.06
N ALA A 29 -2.37 -1.80 5.75
CA ALA A 29 -2.03 -3.17 5.35
C ALA A 29 -3.26 -4.10 5.12
N PRO A 30 -4.34 -4.06 5.93
CA PRO A 30 -5.51 -4.94 5.72
C PRO A 30 -6.24 -4.69 4.39
N ASP A 31 -6.29 -3.45 3.92
CA ASP A 31 -6.95 -3.10 2.65
C ASP A 31 -6.16 -3.68 1.48
N ILE A 32 -4.83 -3.47 1.48
CA ILE A 32 -3.89 -4.05 0.51
C ILE A 32 -4.02 -5.58 0.48
N GLU A 33 -4.06 -6.21 1.65
CA GLU A 33 -4.20 -7.66 1.79
C GLU A 33 -5.53 -8.16 1.21
N SER A 34 -6.62 -7.41 1.44
CA SER A 34 -7.96 -7.77 0.94
C SER A 34 -8.02 -7.76 -0.58
N TYR A 35 -7.45 -6.74 -1.24
CA TYR A 35 -7.36 -6.69 -2.70
C TYR A 35 -6.57 -7.86 -3.27
N ALA A 36 -5.38 -8.13 -2.73
CA ALA A 36 -4.51 -9.20 -3.22
C ALA A 36 -5.16 -10.58 -3.05
N LYS A 37 -5.76 -10.86 -1.88
CA LYS A 37 -6.46 -12.13 -1.62
C LYS A 37 -7.68 -12.30 -2.51
N GLY A 38 -8.52 -11.27 -2.61
CA GLY A 38 -9.72 -11.30 -3.45
C GLY A 38 -9.39 -11.57 -4.91
N GLU A 39 -8.37 -10.89 -5.44
CA GLU A 39 -7.93 -11.10 -6.82
C GLU A 39 -7.38 -12.51 -7.05
N GLY A 40 -6.61 -13.05 -6.10
CA GLY A 40 -6.12 -14.43 -6.17
C GLY A 40 -7.24 -15.46 -6.22
N VAL A 41 -8.27 -15.32 -5.37
CA VAL A 41 -9.45 -16.21 -5.38
C VAL A 41 -10.19 -16.12 -6.72
N LYS A 42 -10.40 -14.90 -7.23
CA LYS A 42 -11.06 -14.68 -8.53
C LYS A 42 -10.27 -15.34 -9.66
N MET A 43 -8.95 -15.15 -9.70
CA MET A 43 -8.09 -15.75 -10.72
C MET A 43 -8.15 -17.28 -10.69
N ALA A 44 -8.13 -17.89 -9.49
CA ALA A 44 -8.27 -19.34 -9.34
C ALA A 44 -9.61 -19.87 -9.88
N GLN A 45 -10.72 -19.18 -9.58
CA GLN A 45 -12.05 -19.53 -10.11
C GLN A 45 -12.11 -19.42 -11.63
N CYS A 46 -11.53 -18.37 -12.22
CA CYS A 46 -11.47 -18.22 -13.66
C CYS A 46 -10.66 -19.33 -14.31
N LEU A 47 -9.51 -19.69 -13.74
CA LEU A 47 -8.70 -20.82 -14.22
C LEU A 47 -9.48 -22.14 -14.18
N ALA A 48 -10.18 -22.43 -13.08
CA ALA A 48 -11.02 -23.62 -12.97
C ALA A 48 -12.16 -23.65 -14.01
N THR A 49 -12.70 -22.49 -14.37
CA THR A 49 -13.71 -22.37 -15.42
C THR A 49 -13.10 -22.65 -16.80
N ILE A 50 -11.96 -22.03 -17.11
CA ILE A 50 -11.26 -22.23 -18.39
C ILE A 50 -10.92 -23.72 -18.59
N THR A 51 -10.36 -24.37 -17.57
CA THR A 51 -10.00 -25.79 -17.66
C THR A 51 -11.22 -26.68 -17.85
N SER A 52 -12.34 -26.38 -17.17
CA SER A 52 -13.59 -27.13 -17.30
C SER A 52 -14.20 -27.00 -18.71
N LEU A 53 -14.23 -25.77 -19.26
CA LEU A 53 -14.74 -25.51 -20.61
C LEU A 53 -13.88 -26.18 -21.68
N PHE A 54 -12.56 -26.13 -21.53
CA PHE A 54 -11.62 -26.78 -22.44
C PHE A 54 -11.77 -28.31 -22.40
N ALA A 55 -11.82 -28.90 -21.20
CA ALA A 55 -12.02 -30.35 -21.03
C ALA A 55 -13.36 -30.84 -21.60
N ALA A 56 -14.39 -29.99 -21.59
CA ALA A 56 -15.69 -30.27 -22.20
C ALA A 56 -15.72 -30.08 -23.72
N GLY A 57 -14.62 -29.64 -24.35
CA GLY A 57 -14.57 -29.32 -25.78
C GLY A 57 -15.42 -28.11 -26.18
N THR A 58 -15.82 -27.29 -25.21
CA THR A 58 -16.64 -26.09 -25.43
C THR A 58 -15.82 -24.93 -25.97
N ILE A 59 -14.54 -24.87 -25.61
CA ILE A 59 -13.57 -23.90 -26.11
C ILE A 59 -12.31 -24.61 -26.59
N GLN A 60 -11.62 -24.01 -27.55
CA GLN A 60 -10.33 -24.48 -28.06
C GLN A 60 -9.16 -23.79 -27.35
N GLU A 61 -7.94 -24.23 -27.67
CA GLU A 61 -6.71 -23.78 -27.02
C GLU A 61 -6.52 -22.25 -27.14
N GLU A 62 -6.77 -21.69 -28.32
CA GLU A 62 -6.66 -20.24 -28.57
C GLU A 62 -7.64 -19.43 -27.70
N GLU A 63 -8.86 -19.92 -27.53
CA GLU A 63 -9.89 -19.27 -26.71
C GLU A 63 -9.54 -19.35 -25.22
N ALA A 64 -9.01 -20.49 -24.77
CA ALA A 64 -8.53 -20.65 -23.39
C ALA A 64 -7.37 -19.68 -23.08
N LYS A 65 -6.42 -19.53 -23.99
CA LYS A 65 -5.30 -18.57 -23.88
C LYS A 65 -5.81 -17.13 -23.86
N LEU A 66 -6.75 -16.80 -24.74
CA LEU A 66 -7.35 -15.46 -24.77
C LEU A 66 -8.07 -15.13 -23.46
N GLN A 67 -8.86 -16.06 -22.92
CA GLN A 67 -9.51 -15.88 -21.62
C GLN A 67 -8.48 -15.68 -20.50
N LEU A 68 -7.41 -16.48 -20.46
CA LEU A 68 -6.33 -16.30 -19.48
C LEU A 68 -5.71 -14.91 -19.57
N ASP A 69 -5.42 -14.41 -20.77
CA ASP A 69 -4.84 -13.09 -20.93
C ASP A 69 -5.81 -11.98 -20.50
N ILE A 70 -7.10 -12.11 -20.77
CA ILE A 70 -8.13 -11.19 -20.24
C ILE A 70 -8.09 -11.16 -18.71
N GLN A 71 -8.02 -12.33 -18.05
CA GLN A 71 -7.97 -12.40 -16.59
C GLN A 71 -6.68 -11.81 -16.02
N LYS A 72 -5.55 -12.01 -16.69
CA LYS A 72 -4.27 -11.37 -16.31
C LYS A 72 -4.33 -9.86 -16.40
N GLN A 73 -4.99 -9.32 -17.43
CA GLN A 73 -5.17 -7.87 -17.56
C GLN A 73 -6.07 -7.31 -16.45
N ALA A 74 -7.18 -8.00 -16.14
CA ALA A 74 -8.04 -7.63 -15.02
C ALA A 74 -7.27 -7.65 -13.68
N ALA A 75 -6.45 -8.67 -13.45
CA ALA A 75 -5.65 -8.77 -12.24
C ALA A 75 -4.60 -7.67 -12.11
N ARG A 76 -3.95 -7.31 -13.23
CA ARG A 76 -3.03 -6.16 -13.25
C ARG A 76 -3.73 -4.88 -12.83
N ALA A 77 -4.94 -4.61 -13.33
CA ALA A 77 -5.68 -3.42 -12.95
C ALA A 77 -5.98 -3.38 -11.44
N VAL A 78 -6.35 -4.52 -10.85
CA VAL A 78 -6.59 -4.62 -9.41
C VAL A 78 -5.30 -4.43 -8.60
N LEU A 79 -4.20 -5.06 -9.01
CA LEU A 79 -2.92 -4.91 -8.30
C LEU A 79 -2.29 -3.51 -8.44
N LEU A 80 -2.57 -2.78 -9.53
CA LEU A 80 -2.21 -1.36 -9.61
C LEU A 80 -2.97 -0.50 -8.60
N THR A 81 -4.17 -0.92 -8.17
CA THR A 81 -4.88 -0.26 -7.07
C THR A 81 -4.12 -0.43 -5.75
N VAL A 82 -3.52 -1.60 -5.53
CA VAL A 82 -2.65 -1.85 -4.37
C VAL A 82 -1.42 -0.94 -4.39
N GLU A 83 -0.80 -0.74 -5.55
CA GLU A 83 0.33 0.19 -5.70
C GLU A 83 -0.08 1.63 -5.32
N GLY A 84 -1.21 2.11 -5.85
CA GLY A 84 -1.73 3.43 -5.51
C GLY A 84 -2.06 3.60 -4.02
N LEU A 85 -2.69 2.59 -3.41
CA LEU A 85 -2.95 2.58 -1.95
C LEU A 85 -1.64 2.57 -1.16
N GLY A 86 -0.61 1.85 -1.60
CA GLY A 86 0.71 1.85 -1.00
C GLY A 86 1.36 3.23 -1.03
N ALA A 87 1.28 3.96 -2.14
CA ALA A 87 1.76 5.33 -2.24
C ALA A 87 1.03 6.27 -1.27
N LEU A 88 -0.31 6.17 -1.19
CA LEU A 88 -1.11 6.93 -0.22
C LEU A 88 -0.75 6.57 1.24
N ALA A 89 -0.41 5.31 1.52
CA ALA A 89 0.05 4.87 2.83
C ALA A 89 1.34 5.55 3.26
N VAL A 90 2.30 5.65 2.33
CA VAL A 90 3.58 6.32 2.56
C VAL A 90 3.36 7.80 2.84
N GLU A 91 2.57 8.51 2.03
CA GLU A 91 2.27 9.92 2.25
C GLU A 91 1.56 10.17 3.58
N ALA A 92 0.58 9.33 3.92
CA ALA A 92 -0.10 9.41 5.22
C ALA A 92 0.88 9.19 6.38
N ALA A 93 1.80 8.24 6.26
CA ALA A 93 2.81 7.93 7.26
C ALA A 93 3.78 9.11 7.46
N ILE A 94 4.24 9.72 6.36
CA ILE A 94 5.09 10.93 6.39
C ILE A 94 4.38 12.07 7.12
N ASN A 95 3.14 12.37 6.73
CA ASN A 95 2.37 13.44 7.35
C ASN A 95 2.11 13.19 8.84
N ALA A 96 1.82 11.94 9.23
CA ALA A 96 1.65 11.58 10.64
C ALA A 96 2.93 11.80 11.45
N ALA A 97 4.08 11.38 10.94
CA ALA A 97 5.37 11.57 11.60
C ALA A 97 5.77 13.06 11.69
N LEU A 98 5.57 13.84 10.63
CA LEU A 98 5.80 15.29 10.67
C LEU A 98 4.91 15.97 11.71
N GLY A 99 3.66 15.51 11.86
CA GLY A 99 2.75 15.98 12.91
C GLY A 99 3.30 15.78 14.32
N VAL A 100 4.04 14.69 14.58
CA VAL A 100 4.69 14.42 15.87
C VAL A 100 5.86 15.38 16.13
N ALA A 101 6.67 15.66 15.09
CA ALA A 101 7.84 16.54 15.23
C ALA A 101 7.49 18.03 15.24
N LYS A 102 6.28 18.39 14.79
CA LYS A 102 5.85 19.75 14.50
C LYS A 102 6.16 20.77 15.59
N ASP A 103 5.66 20.54 16.79
CA ASP A 103 5.76 21.51 17.87
C ASP A 103 7.21 21.69 18.32
N ALA A 104 7.96 20.60 18.42
CA ALA A 104 9.37 20.62 18.81
C ALA A 104 10.22 21.39 17.79
N VAL A 105 10.04 21.11 16.49
CA VAL A 105 10.78 21.76 15.40
C VAL A 105 10.42 23.23 15.28
N ASN A 106 9.13 23.57 15.25
CA ASN A 106 8.69 24.96 15.11
C ASN A 106 9.10 25.81 16.32
N THR A 107 9.03 25.26 17.53
CA THR A 107 9.49 25.94 18.75
C THR A 107 11.00 26.19 18.71
N ALA A 108 11.79 25.18 18.34
CA ALA A 108 13.24 25.29 18.23
C ALA A 108 13.66 26.35 17.20
N LEU A 109 12.94 26.46 16.09
CA LEU A 109 13.22 27.44 15.03
C LEU A 109 12.66 28.84 15.33
N GLY A 110 11.58 28.93 16.12
CA GLY A 110 10.84 30.17 16.32
C GLY A 110 10.03 30.62 15.09
N ILE A 111 9.81 29.72 14.12
CA ILE A 111 9.00 29.91 12.91
C ILE A 111 8.20 28.64 12.63
N VAL A 112 7.17 28.73 11.79
CA VAL A 112 6.42 27.55 11.32
C VAL A 112 7.09 26.99 10.06
N LEU A 113 7.71 25.82 10.17
CA LEU A 113 8.29 25.09 9.05
C LEU A 113 7.39 23.94 8.60
N ILE A 114 6.87 23.16 9.54
CA ILE A 114 5.99 21.99 9.35
C ILE A 114 4.74 22.08 10.23
#